data_AF-R0IMD6-F1
#
_entry.id   AF-R0IMD6-F1
#
_cell.length_a   1.000
_cell.length_b   1.000
_cell.length_c   1.000
_cell.angle_alpha   90.00
_cell.angle_beta   90.00
_cell.angle_gamma   90.00
#
_symmetry.space_group_name_H-M   'P 1'
#
loop_
_entity.id
_entity.type
_entity.pdbx_description
1 polymer ?
#
loop_
_entity_poly.entity_id
_entity_poly.type
_entity_poly.pdbx_seq_one_letter_code
_entity_poly.pdbx_strand_id
1 'polypeptide(L)'
;SSAKIGNGYHRSLLLRKKANRIEFRVQLCRIYQERGVSMGRNGIGSTGGKKNGAGQFFLATLLLWLVSVVFEIVFNLRTELLWVICGGVFFQLINWVVRSWISRDPLFVNTSVSLLHSIITSASVVFILLNQYLAKGLDEMFDHSELVGGSWKWAYPALCFSCGYFAYDQWDMLQYRLYSGLIPSILVHHLVLLVCFTLALYRNVTINYLILTLICEMNSIFLHVRKLRRMAGIRDSNTGLVKLEWVLNWIAFVFARCIPHILITVKLIKDAHKFGKGVELPLALSGMVGMNILNVGLGLDLFHAFRRERSAKRNQENINHHNHGE
;
A
#
# COMPACT_ATOMS: atom_id res chain seq x y z
N SER A 1 46.59 -42.21 7.72
CA SER A 1 45.82 -41.44 6.72
C SER A 1 44.30 -41.75 6.77
N SER A 2 43.67 -41.81 7.95
CA SER A 2 42.22 -42.14 8.08
C SER A 2 41.38 -41.07 8.78
N ALA A 3 41.98 -40.01 9.33
CA ALA A 3 41.24 -38.98 10.08
C ALA A 3 40.63 -37.86 9.20
N LYS A 4 41.01 -37.75 7.91
CA LYS A 4 40.51 -36.70 7.00
C LYS A 4 39.26 -37.10 6.21
N ILE A 5 38.92 -38.38 6.12
CA ILE A 5 37.80 -38.87 5.29
C ILE A 5 36.45 -38.85 6.08
N GLY A 6 36.49 -39.05 7.41
CA GLY A 6 35.28 -39.04 8.25
C GLY A 6 34.61 -37.67 8.42
N ASN A 7 35.37 -36.57 8.30
CA ASN A 7 34.84 -35.22 8.54
C ASN A 7 34.01 -34.70 7.34
N GLY A 8 34.32 -35.15 6.12
CA GLY A 8 33.57 -34.79 4.90
C GLY A 8 32.17 -35.41 4.84
N TYR A 9 32.05 -36.68 5.23
CA TYR A 9 30.76 -37.38 5.29
C TYR A 9 29.86 -36.85 6.39
N HIS A 10 30.41 -36.50 7.56
CA HIS A 10 29.62 -35.92 8.64
C HIS A 10 29.10 -34.50 8.30
N ARG A 11 29.89 -33.71 7.56
CA ARG A 11 29.50 -32.37 7.12
C ARG A 11 28.46 -32.41 5.99
N SER A 12 28.56 -33.35 5.05
CA SER A 12 27.56 -33.53 3.99
C SER A 12 26.22 -34.07 4.55
N LEU A 13 26.25 -34.97 5.53
CA LEU A 13 25.05 -35.47 6.21
C LEU A 13 24.36 -34.37 7.06
N LEU A 14 25.14 -33.49 7.70
CA LEU A 14 24.64 -32.32 8.42
C LEU A 14 24.04 -31.26 7.48
N LEU A 15 24.65 -31.05 6.31
CA LEU A 15 24.11 -30.16 5.28
C LEU A 15 22.83 -30.71 4.65
N ARG A 16 22.74 -32.03 4.42
CA ARG A 16 21.51 -32.71 3.96
C ARG A 16 20.40 -32.70 5.03
N LYS A 17 20.75 -32.89 6.30
CA LYS A 17 19.80 -32.73 7.43
C LYS A 17 19.37 -31.26 7.62
N LYS A 18 20.23 -30.27 7.36
CA LYS A 18 19.86 -28.84 7.36
C LYS A 18 18.99 -28.47 6.16
N ALA A 19 19.29 -28.96 4.96
CA ALA A 19 18.50 -28.75 3.75
C ALA A 19 17.09 -29.35 3.90
N ASN A 20 16.97 -30.60 4.35
CA ASN A 20 15.66 -31.22 4.63
C ASN A 20 14.90 -30.52 5.78
N ARG A 21 15.61 -29.96 6.78
CA ARG A 21 14.98 -29.19 7.87
C ARG A 21 14.53 -27.79 7.43
N ILE A 22 15.18 -27.20 6.42
CA ILE A 22 14.76 -25.94 5.77
C ILE A 22 13.57 -26.22 4.86
N GLU A 23 13.58 -27.28 4.07
CA GLU A 23 12.50 -27.67 3.17
C GLU A 23 11.22 -28.07 3.96
N PHE A 24 11.38 -28.80 5.07
CA PHE A 24 10.28 -29.13 5.99
C PHE A 24 9.76 -27.89 6.74
N ARG A 25 10.60 -26.89 7.01
CA ARG A 25 10.18 -25.60 7.58
C ARG A 25 9.51 -24.68 6.55
N VAL A 26 9.89 -24.76 5.28
CA VAL A 26 9.22 -24.07 4.17
C VAL A 26 7.86 -24.71 3.89
N GLN A 27 7.74 -26.04 3.97
CA GLN A 27 6.45 -26.75 3.94
C GLN A 27 5.59 -26.44 5.17
N LEU A 28 6.16 -26.37 6.39
CA LEU A 28 5.40 -25.94 7.58
C LEU A 28 4.99 -24.46 7.53
N CYS A 29 5.79 -23.58 6.93
CA CYS A 29 5.39 -22.19 6.67
C CYS A 29 4.29 -22.11 5.61
N ARG A 30 4.32 -22.96 4.58
CA ARG A 30 3.24 -23.09 3.60
C ARG A 30 1.94 -23.56 4.28
N ILE A 31 2.02 -24.51 5.22
CA ILE A 31 0.89 -25.00 6.05
C ILE A 31 0.41 -23.95 7.07
N TYR A 32 1.29 -23.12 7.65
CA TYR A 32 0.91 -22.05 8.58
C TYR A 32 0.37 -20.80 7.88
N GLN A 33 0.83 -20.51 6.66
CA GLN A 33 0.25 -19.46 5.80
C GLN A 33 -1.10 -19.93 5.24
N GLU A 34 -1.23 -21.22 4.88
CA GLU A 34 -2.52 -21.84 4.60
C GLU A 34 -3.45 -21.84 5.81
N ARG A 35 -2.95 -21.91 7.06
CA ARG A 35 -3.77 -21.77 8.28
C ARG A 35 -4.14 -20.33 8.65
N GLY A 36 -3.30 -19.35 8.34
CA GLY A 36 -3.64 -17.92 8.40
C GLY A 36 -4.65 -17.51 7.33
N VAL A 37 -4.67 -18.23 6.20
CA VAL A 37 -5.71 -18.19 5.17
C VAL A 37 -6.90 -19.11 5.52
N SER A 38 -6.71 -20.12 6.37
CA SER A 38 -7.73 -21.11 6.78
C SER A 38 -8.77 -20.56 7.75
N MET A 39 -8.57 -19.38 8.35
CA MET A 39 -9.68 -18.67 8.99
C MET A 39 -10.69 -18.08 7.98
N GLY A 40 -10.41 -18.21 6.67
CA GLY A 40 -11.37 -17.96 5.59
C GLY A 40 -11.80 -19.23 4.83
N ARG A 41 -11.54 -20.43 5.36
CA ARG A 41 -11.77 -21.70 4.63
C ARG A 41 -12.44 -22.79 5.48
N ASN A 42 -13.46 -22.43 6.26
CA ASN A 42 -14.47 -23.39 6.69
C ASN A 42 -15.77 -23.12 5.92
N GLY A 43 -15.97 -23.91 4.88
CA GLY A 43 -17.13 -23.83 3.99
C GLY A 43 -16.93 -24.73 2.77
N ILE A 44 -16.64 -26.01 2.99
CA ILE A 44 -16.84 -27.02 1.96
C ILE A 44 -17.92 -27.97 2.47
N GLY A 45 -19.10 -27.78 1.90
CA GLY A 45 -20.28 -28.59 2.09
C GLY A 45 -21.41 -27.98 1.27
N SER A 46 -21.59 -28.51 0.05
CA SER A 46 -22.78 -28.37 -0.81
C SER A 46 -22.85 -27.18 -1.80
N THR A 47 -22.66 -27.53 -3.08
CA THR A 47 -23.32 -27.05 -4.31
C THR A 47 -23.76 -25.56 -4.41
N GLY A 48 -23.15 -24.83 -5.35
CA GLY A 48 -23.73 -23.60 -5.91
C GLY A 48 -22.69 -22.50 -6.16
N GLY A 49 -22.49 -22.14 -7.43
CA GLY A 49 -21.58 -21.06 -7.83
C GLY A 49 -21.98 -19.70 -7.24
N LYS A 50 -21.38 -19.32 -6.11
CA LYS A 50 -21.44 -17.95 -5.61
C LYS A 50 -20.50 -17.09 -6.45
N LYS A 51 -21.06 -16.34 -7.40
CA LYS A 51 -20.37 -15.28 -8.15
C LYS A 51 -19.72 -14.31 -7.15
N ASN A 52 -18.43 -14.00 -7.37
CA ASN A 52 -17.66 -13.03 -6.57
C ASN A 52 -18.15 -11.59 -6.80
N GLY A 53 -19.29 -11.21 -6.23
CA GLY A 53 -19.95 -9.92 -6.47
C GLY A 53 -19.07 -8.69 -6.22
N ALA A 54 -18.23 -8.71 -5.17
CA ALA A 54 -17.32 -7.61 -4.88
C ALA A 54 -16.29 -7.39 -6.01
N GLY A 55 -15.66 -8.46 -6.50
CA GLY A 55 -14.68 -8.36 -7.59
C GLY A 55 -15.31 -7.82 -8.88
N GLN A 56 -16.54 -8.25 -9.19
CA GLN A 56 -17.27 -7.76 -10.35
C GLN A 56 -17.62 -6.26 -10.22
N PHE A 57 -18.01 -5.82 -9.04
CA PHE A 57 -18.28 -4.41 -8.77
C PHE A 57 -17.04 -3.53 -9.01
N PHE A 58 -15.90 -3.88 -8.39
CA PHE A 58 -14.67 -3.10 -8.54
C PHE A 58 -14.06 -3.17 -9.94
N LEU A 59 -14.29 -4.27 -10.66
CA LEU A 59 -13.93 -4.37 -12.08
C LEU A 59 -14.80 -3.44 -12.94
N ALA A 60 -16.12 -3.45 -12.73
CA ALA A 60 -17.04 -2.60 -13.48
C ALA A 60 -16.75 -1.12 -13.25
N THR A 61 -16.49 -0.69 -12.02
CA THR A 61 -16.13 0.70 -11.71
C THR A 61 -14.78 1.09 -12.31
N LEU A 62 -13.79 0.18 -12.31
CA LEU A 62 -12.50 0.43 -12.96
C LEU A 62 -12.63 0.58 -14.49
N LEU A 63 -13.46 -0.25 -15.13
CA LEU A 63 -13.70 -0.15 -16.57
C LEU A 63 -14.44 1.15 -16.93
N LEU A 64 -15.48 1.51 -16.16
CA LEU A 64 -16.18 2.79 -16.34
C LEU A 64 -15.23 3.98 -16.16
N TRP A 65 -14.38 3.92 -15.14
CA TRP A 65 -13.35 4.93 -14.91
C TRP A 65 -12.39 5.05 -16.10
N LEU A 66 -11.90 3.92 -16.62
CA LEU A 66 -10.98 3.91 -17.77
C LEU A 66 -11.65 4.49 -19.02
N VAL A 67 -12.90 4.11 -19.29
CA VAL A 67 -13.69 4.67 -20.41
C VAL A 67 -13.82 6.18 -20.25
N SER A 68 -14.11 6.68 -19.05
CA SER A 68 -14.19 8.13 -18.78
C SER A 68 -12.85 8.84 -19.08
N VAL A 69 -11.72 8.30 -18.61
CA VAL A 69 -10.41 8.91 -18.84
C VAL A 69 -10.04 8.92 -20.32
N VAL A 70 -10.27 7.80 -21.03
CA VAL A 70 -10.02 7.71 -22.47
C VAL A 70 -10.93 8.67 -23.24
N PHE A 71 -12.19 8.81 -22.82
CA PHE A 71 -13.12 9.74 -23.43
C PHE A 71 -12.61 11.19 -23.34
N GLU A 72 -12.17 11.63 -22.16
CA GLU A 72 -11.59 12.97 -21.97
C GLU A 72 -10.32 13.21 -22.81
N ILE A 73 -9.48 12.19 -22.96
CA ILE A 73 -8.26 12.29 -23.79
C ILE A 73 -8.62 12.41 -25.27
N VAL A 74 -9.50 11.53 -25.77
CA VAL A 74 -9.75 11.38 -27.22
C VAL A 74 -10.73 12.43 -27.73
N PHE A 75 -11.84 12.65 -27.03
CA PHE A 75 -12.92 13.53 -27.51
C PHE A 75 -12.77 14.97 -27.02
N ASN A 76 -12.27 15.17 -25.80
CA ASN A 76 -12.05 16.51 -25.26
C ASN A 76 -10.59 17.00 -25.42
N LEU A 77 -9.74 16.20 -26.08
CA LEU A 77 -8.34 16.53 -26.42
C LEU A 77 -7.49 16.93 -25.21
N ARG A 78 -7.81 16.41 -24.02
CA ARG A 78 -7.09 16.68 -22.76
C ARG A 78 -5.79 15.87 -22.70
N THR A 79 -4.81 16.24 -23.52
CA THR A 79 -3.54 15.51 -23.65
C THR A 79 -2.73 15.44 -22.36
N GLU A 80 -2.94 16.36 -21.41
CA GLU A 80 -2.29 16.28 -20.09
C GLU A 80 -2.71 15.03 -19.29
N LEU A 81 -3.85 14.41 -19.59
CA LEU A 81 -4.28 13.16 -18.93
C LEU A 81 -3.52 11.94 -19.45
N LEU A 82 -2.71 12.05 -20.52
CA LEU A 82 -1.83 10.97 -20.97
C LEU A 82 -0.84 10.54 -19.88
N TRP A 83 -0.48 11.42 -18.95
CA TRP A 83 0.33 11.08 -17.79
C TRP A 83 -0.29 9.99 -16.91
N VAL A 84 -1.63 9.88 -16.88
CA VAL A 84 -2.35 8.78 -16.19
C VAL A 84 -2.07 7.45 -16.89
N ILE A 85 -2.20 7.42 -18.21
CA ILE A 85 -1.94 6.21 -19.01
C ILE A 85 -0.46 5.82 -18.91
N CYS A 86 0.46 6.78 -19.02
CA CYS A 86 1.89 6.57 -18.85
C CYS A 86 2.22 5.97 -17.47
N GLY A 87 1.58 6.46 -16.40
CA GLY A 87 1.73 5.89 -15.05
C GLY A 87 1.30 4.42 -14.99
N GLY A 88 0.09 4.11 -15.49
CA GLY A 88 -0.41 2.73 -15.53
C GLY A 88 0.49 1.78 -16.32
N VAL A 89 0.93 2.21 -17.52
CA VAL A 89 1.87 1.43 -18.36
C VAL A 89 3.21 1.24 -17.67
N PHE A 90 3.76 2.28 -17.05
CA PHE A 90 5.02 2.20 -16.32
C PHE A 90 4.97 1.12 -15.24
N PHE A 91 3.96 1.14 -14.36
CA PHE A 91 3.86 0.15 -13.28
C PHE A 91 3.53 -1.26 -13.79
N GLN A 92 2.81 -1.39 -14.91
CA GLN A 92 2.61 -2.68 -15.57
C GLN A 92 3.92 -3.26 -16.13
N LEU A 93 4.80 -2.42 -16.67
CA LEU A 93 6.15 -2.83 -17.10
C LEU A 93 7.00 -3.25 -15.90
N ILE A 94 6.96 -2.50 -14.79
CA ILE A 94 7.65 -2.90 -13.56
C ILE A 94 7.12 -4.23 -13.02
N ASN A 95 5.79 -4.47 -13.03
CA ASN A 95 5.22 -5.77 -12.67
C ASN A 95 5.83 -6.89 -13.51
N TRP A 96 5.86 -6.71 -14.83
CA TRP A 96 6.44 -7.68 -15.75
C TRP A 96 7.92 -7.95 -15.45
N VAL A 97 8.71 -6.92 -15.16
CA VAL A 97 10.12 -7.05 -14.76
C VAL A 97 10.23 -7.83 -13.44
N VAL A 98 9.56 -7.40 -12.38
CA VAL A 98 9.63 -8.07 -11.07
C VAL A 98 9.18 -9.52 -11.18
N ARG A 99 8.11 -9.79 -11.95
CA ARG A 99 7.56 -11.13 -12.17
C ARG A 99 8.52 -12.06 -12.92
N SER A 100 9.25 -11.50 -13.88
CA SER A 100 10.18 -12.25 -14.72
C SER A 100 11.50 -12.52 -14.02
N TRP A 101 12.03 -11.55 -13.27
CA TRP A 101 13.40 -11.58 -12.76
C TRP A 101 13.51 -11.83 -11.25
N ILE A 102 12.48 -11.53 -10.45
CA ILE A 102 12.56 -11.55 -8.98
C ILE A 102 11.68 -12.64 -8.37
N SER A 103 10.38 -12.64 -8.64
CA SER A 103 9.45 -13.61 -8.05
C SER A 103 8.18 -13.77 -8.89
N ARG A 104 7.68 -15.00 -9.01
CA ARG A 104 6.39 -15.26 -9.67
C ARG A 104 5.18 -15.18 -8.74
N ASP A 105 5.41 -15.06 -7.42
CA ASP A 105 4.33 -14.96 -6.44
C ASP A 105 3.57 -13.63 -6.64
N PRO A 106 2.26 -13.66 -6.97
CA PRO A 106 1.53 -12.44 -7.29
C PRO A 106 1.50 -11.43 -6.15
N LEU A 107 1.39 -11.89 -4.89
CA LEU A 107 1.40 -11.01 -3.73
C LEU A 107 2.75 -10.32 -3.55
N PHE A 108 3.85 -11.02 -3.84
CA PHE A 108 5.20 -10.46 -3.78
C PHE A 108 5.37 -9.39 -4.85
N VAL A 109 5.03 -9.71 -6.10
CA VAL A 109 5.11 -8.78 -7.24
C VAL A 109 4.31 -7.52 -6.94
N ASN A 110 3.04 -7.68 -6.56
CA ASN A 110 2.16 -6.57 -6.20
C ASN A 110 2.82 -5.68 -5.12
N THR A 111 3.26 -6.29 -4.01
CA THR A 111 3.87 -5.55 -2.90
C THR A 111 5.18 -4.84 -3.31
N SER A 112 5.98 -5.41 -4.21
CA SER A 112 7.19 -4.78 -4.74
C SER A 112 6.87 -3.57 -5.63
N VAL A 113 5.85 -3.69 -6.48
CA VAL A 113 5.41 -2.57 -7.33
C VAL A 113 4.81 -1.45 -6.47
N SER A 114 4.02 -1.78 -5.45
CA SER A 114 3.51 -0.79 -4.47
C SER A 114 4.62 -0.12 -3.67
N LEU A 115 5.68 -0.85 -3.31
CA LEU A 115 6.86 -0.26 -2.68
C LEU A 115 7.52 0.78 -3.60
N LEU A 116 7.70 0.45 -4.88
CA LEU A 116 8.27 1.40 -5.84
C LEU A 116 7.39 2.64 -5.99
N HIS A 117 6.07 2.46 -6.09
CA HIS A 117 5.13 3.58 -6.14
C HIS A 117 5.27 4.48 -4.91
N SER A 118 5.20 3.91 -3.71
CA SER A 118 5.27 4.69 -2.47
C SER A 118 6.59 5.46 -2.35
N ILE A 119 7.72 4.90 -2.81
CA ILE A 119 9.01 5.61 -2.89
C ILE A 119 8.96 6.78 -3.87
N ILE A 120 8.52 6.54 -5.11
CA ILE A 120 8.45 7.57 -6.16
C ILE A 120 7.51 8.70 -5.73
N THR A 121 6.29 8.36 -5.32
CA THR A 121 5.29 9.34 -4.88
C THR A 121 5.75 10.13 -3.67
N SER A 122 6.34 9.48 -2.66
CA SER A 122 6.88 10.19 -1.50
C SER A 122 7.98 11.18 -1.89
N ALA A 123 8.90 10.77 -2.77
CA ALA A 123 9.95 11.66 -3.27
C ALA A 123 9.36 12.85 -4.06
N SER A 124 8.37 12.59 -4.92
CA SER A 124 7.66 13.65 -5.66
C SER A 124 6.94 14.62 -4.74
N VAL A 125 6.21 14.13 -3.73
CA VAL A 125 5.50 14.96 -2.75
C VAL A 125 6.49 15.85 -1.99
N VAL A 126 7.58 15.27 -1.46
CA VAL A 126 8.62 16.04 -0.77
C VAL A 126 9.22 17.10 -1.69
N PHE A 127 9.52 16.77 -2.94
CA PHE A 127 10.05 17.72 -3.91
C PHE A 127 9.06 18.86 -4.21
N ILE A 128 7.77 18.57 -4.38
CA ILE A 128 6.73 19.59 -4.60
C ILE A 128 6.62 20.52 -3.39
N LEU A 129 6.53 19.95 -2.18
CA LEU A 129 6.39 20.72 -0.95
C LEU A 129 7.61 21.60 -0.67
N LEU A 130 8.82 21.08 -0.89
CA LEU A 130 10.04 21.86 -0.73
C LEU A 130 10.11 23.02 -1.73
N ASN A 131 9.79 22.78 -3.00
CA ASN A 131 9.78 23.85 -4.00
C ASN A 131 8.74 24.93 -3.66
N GLN A 132 7.54 24.52 -3.24
CA GLN A 132 6.48 25.47 -2.89
C GLN A 132 6.82 26.25 -1.62
N TYR A 133 7.37 25.58 -0.60
CA TYR A 133 7.85 26.23 0.61
C TYR A 133 8.96 27.25 0.33
N LEU A 134 9.93 26.91 -0.52
CA LEU A 134 11.00 27.83 -0.90
C LEU A 134 10.50 29.03 -1.72
N ALA A 135 9.40 28.86 -2.47
CA ALA A 135 8.85 29.91 -3.32
C ALA A 135 7.95 30.90 -2.57
N LYS A 136 7.13 30.42 -1.62
CA LYS A 136 6.07 31.23 -0.97
C LYS A 136 6.07 31.19 0.56
N GLY A 137 6.90 30.37 1.20
CA GLY A 137 6.84 30.14 2.64
C GLY A 137 5.67 29.24 3.07
N LEU A 138 5.56 28.95 4.37
CA LEU A 138 4.53 28.04 4.90
C LEU A 138 3.13 28.65 4.91
N ASP A 139 3.01 29.91 5.32
CA ASP A 139 1.69 30.54 5.54
C ASP A 139 0.92 30.66 4.22
N GLU A 140 1.54 31.24 3.19
CA GLU A 140 0.92 31.38 1.88
C GLU A 140 0.70 30.02 1.19
N MET A 141 1.59 29.03 1.41
CA MET A 141 1.44 27.71 0.80
C MET A 141 0.11 27.04 1.16
N PHE A 142 -0.40 27.27 2.38
CA PHE A 142 -1.65 26.67 2.85
C PHE A 142 -2.87 27.59 2.67
N ASP A 143 -2.76 28.69 1.92
CA ASP A 143 -3.91 29.53 1.63
C ASP A 143 -4.96 28.83 0.77
N HIS A 144 -6.22 29.23 0.95
CA HIS A 144 -7.35 28.58 0.27
C HIS A 144 -7.21 28.65 -1.26
N SER A 145 -6.84 29.83 -1.78
CA SER A 145 -6.65 30.06 -3.21
C SER A 145 -5.55 29.18 -3.79
N GLU A 146 -4.46 28.94 -3.05
CA GLU A 146 -3.38 28.05 -3.46
C GLU A 146 -3.80 26.59 -3.39
N LEU A 147 -4.54 26.17 -2.36
CA LEU A 147 -4.92 24.77 -2.18
C LEU A 147 -6.05 24.30 -3.11
N VAL A 148 -6.97 25.21 -3.47
CA VAL A 148 -8.13 24.92 -4.32
C VAL A 148 -7.91 25.37 -5.76
N GLY A 149 -7.36 26.57 -5.95
CA GLY A 149 -7.18 27.20 -7.25
C GLY A 149 -5.85 26.85 -7.88
N GLY A 150 -5.88 26.00 -8.90
CA GLY A 150 -4.70 25.61 -9.67
C GLY A 150 -3.92 24.44 -9.05
N SER A 151 -2.66 24.34 -9.45
CA SER A 151 -1.77 23.22 -9.12
C SER A 151 -0.38 23.77 -8.84
N TRP A 152 0.23 23.33 -7.74
CA TRP A 152 1.66 23.57 -7.52
C TRP A 152 2.47 22.97 -8.66
N LYS A 153 3.70 23.48 -8.85
CA LYS A 153 4.59 22.97 -9.88
C LYS A 153 4.82 21.47 -9.64
N TRP A 154 4.64 20.67 -10.69
CA TRP A 154 4.71 19.20 -10.68
C TRP A 154 3.60 18.44 -9.95
N ALA A 155 2.66 19.13 -9.28
CA ALA A 155 1.55 18.47 -8.59
C ALA A 155 0.60 17.75 -9.55
N TYR A 156 0.15 18.42 -10.63
CA TYR A 156 -0.71 17.81 -11.65
C TYR A 156 -0.14 16.50 -12.25
N PRO A 157 1.09 16.48 -12.82
CA PRO A 157 1.65 15.24 -13.37
C PRO A 157 1.94 14.18 -12.31
N ALA A 158 2.35 14.55 -11.09
CA ALA A 158 2.54 13.59 -9.99
C ALA A 158 1.22 12.93 -9.60
N LEU A 159 0.13 13.70 -9.54
CA LEU A 159 -1.21 13.19 -9.27
C LEU A 159 -1.71 12.29 -10.41
N CYS A 160 -1.48 12.66 -11.67
CA CYS A 160 -1.79 11.82 -12.82
C CYS A 160 -1.05 10.47 -12.76
N PHE A 161 0.26 10.51 -12.54
CA PHE A 161 1.11 9.32 -12.46
C PHE A 161 0.65 8.40 -11.32
N SER A 162 0.27 8.97 -10.18
CA SER A 162 -0.27 8.23 -9.04
C SER A 162 -1.66 7.66 -9.32
N CYS A 163 -2.53 8.40 -10.01
CA CYS A 163 -3.84 7.91 -10.45
C CYS A 163 -3.70 6.69 -11.37
N GLY A 164 -2.74 6.74 -12.31
CA GLY A 164 -2.40 5.60 -13.17
C GLY A 164 -1.94 4.37 -12.39
N TYR A 165 -1.11 4.56 -11.36
CA TYR A 165 -0.74 3.48 -10.44
C TYR A 165 -1.95 2.85 -9.76
N PHE A 166 -2.83 3.65 -9.13
CA PHE A 166 -3.95 3.10 -8.36
C PHE A 166 -4.89 2.26 -9.24
N ALA A 167 -5.07 2.66 -10.50
CA ALA A 167 -5.83 1.91 -11.49
C ALA A 167 -5.16 0.58 -11.86
N TYR A 168 -3.85 0.62 -12.16
CA TYR A 168 -3.06 -0.58 -12.42
C TYR A 168 -3.06 -1.54 -11.22
N ASP A 169 -2.88 -1.04 -10.01
CA ASP A 169 -2.78 -1.86 -8.80
C ASP A 169 -4.14 -2.48 -8.44
N GLN A 170 -5.23 -1.73 -8.64
CA GLN A 170 -6.59 -2.30 -8.53
C GLN A 170 -6.80 -3.41 -9.56
N TRP A 171 -6.37 -3.22 -10.81
CA TRP A 171 -6.42 -4.26 -11.83
C TRP A 171 -5.62 -5.51 -11.42
N ASP A 172 -4.36 -5.35 -10.99
CA ASP A 172 -3.50 -6.46 -10.57
C ASP A 172 -4.11 -7.23 -9.38
N MET A 173 -4.64 -6.52 -8.37
CA MET A 173 -5.35 -7.12 -7.25
C MET A 173 -6.60 -7.89 -7.69
N LEU A 174 -7.36 -7.40 -8.67
CA LEU A 174 -8.54 -8.08 -9.20
C LEU A 174 -8.18 -9.33 -9.99
N GLN A 175 -7.16 -9.24 -10.85
CA GLN A 175 -6.69 -10.35 -11.67
C GLN A 175 -6.18 -11.51 -10.81
N TYR A 176 -5.36 -11.20 -9.81
CA TYR A 176 -4.75 -12.22 -8.93
C TYR A 176 -5.53 -12.48 -7.64
N ARG A 177 -6.72 -11.87 -7.49
CA ARG A 177 -7.61 -12.00 -6.32
C ARG A 177 -6.90 -11.71 -4.99
N LEU A 178 -6.10 -10.64 -4.95
CA LEU A 178 -5.30 -10.23 -3.79
C LEU A 178 -6.13 -9.40 -2.79
N TYR A 179 -7.39 -9.77 -2.59
CA TYR A 179 -8.34 -9.07 -1.73
C TYR A 179 -9.20 -10.08 -0.96
N SER A 180 -9.71 -9.67 0.20
CA SER A 180 -10.52 -10.54 1.06
C SER A 180 -11.67 -9.79 1.73
N GLY A 181 -12.75 -10.50 2.01
CA GLY A 181 -13.94 -9.96 2.66
C GLY A 181 -15.02 -9.49 1.68
N LEU A 182 -16.19 -9.17 2.23
CA LEU A 182 -17.32 -8.66 1.45
C LEU A 182 -17.07 -7.24 0.95
N ILE A 183 -16.41 -6.42 1.76
CA ILE A 183 -16.00 -5.04 1.45
C ILE A 183 -14.49 -4.98 1.65
N PRO A 184 -13.69 -5.29 0.61
CA PRO A 184 -12.24 -5.26 0.72
C PRO A 184 -11.76 -3.82 0.89
N SER A 185 -11.24 -3.49 2.09
CA SER A 185 -10.80 -2.13 2.45
C SER A 185 -9.79 -1.56 1.46
N ILE A 186 -8.88 -2.39 0.95
CA ILE A 186 -7.88 -1.97 -0.05
C ILE A 186 -8.53 -1.59 -1.40
N LEU A 187 -9.56 -2.32 -1.87
CA LEU A 187 -10.24 -1.96 -3.11
C LEU A 187 -11.12 -0.71 -2.93
N VAL A 188 -11.75 -0.56 -1.76
CA VAL A 188 -12.48 0.68 -1.42
C VAL A 188 -11.54 1.87 -1.40
N HIS A 189 -10.35 1.73 -0.80
CA HIS A 189 -9.31 2.74 -0.80
C HIS A 189 -8.95 3.21 -2.21
N HIS A 190 -8.70 2.27 -3.14
CA HIS A 190 -8.37 2.59 -4.52
C HIS A 190 -9.53 3.27 -5.24
N LEU A 191 -10.76 2.80 -5.04
CA LEU A 191 -11.94 3.43 -5.63
C LEU A 191 -12.10 4.88 -5.17
N VAL A 192 -11.96 5.16 -3.87
CA VAL A 192 -12.02 6.53 -3.32
C VAL A 192 -10.95 7.40 -3.96
N LEU A 193 -9.70 6.92 -4.03
CA LEU A 193 -8.60 7.66 -4.64
C LEU A 193 -8.83 7.92 -6.13
N LEU A 194 -9.26 6.92 -6.90
CA LEU A 194 -9.55 7.07 -8.33
C LEU A 194 -10.63 8.12 -8.58
N VAL A 195 -11.74 8.08 -7.82
CA VAL A 195 -12.82 9.07 -7.95
C VAL A 195 -12.34 10.48 -7.59
N CYS A 196 -11.69 10.65 -6.43
CA CYS A 196 -11.23 11.96 -5.97
C CYS A 196 -10.15 12.55 -6.88
N PHE A 197 -9.15 11.75 -7.29
CA PHE A 197 -8.05 12.21 -8.13
C PHE A 197 -8.55 12.62 -9.50
N THR A 198 -9.40 11.79 -10.11
CA THR A 198 -9.88 12.04 -11.47
C THR A 198 -10.77 13.26 -11.53
N LEU A 199 -11.66 13.47 -10.54
CA LEU A 199 -12.47 14.69 -10.52
C LEU A 199 -11.59 15.94 -10.39
N ALA A 200 -10.59 15.90 -9.50
CA ALA A 200 -9.64 17.00 -9.33
C ALA A 200 -8.84 17.27 -10.61
N LEU A 201 -8.43 16.23 -11.34
CA LEU A 201 -7.71 16.35 -12.61
C LEU A 201 -8.59 16.92 -13.73
N TYR A 202 -9.85 16.49 -13.83
CA TYR A 202 -10.79 16.98 -14.84
C TYR A 202 -11.13 18.46 -14.63
N ARG A 203 -11.37 18.84 -13.37
CA ARG A 203 -11.76 20.20 -12.99
C ARG A 203 -10.58 21.13 -12.74
N ASN A 204 -9.37 20.59 -12.61
CA ASN A 204 -8.16 21.32 -12.20
C ASN A 204 -8.33 22.11 -10.89
N VAL A 205 -8.93 21.46 -9.90
CA VAL A 205 -9.22 22.04 -8.58
C VAL A 205 -8.83 21.07 -7.48
N THR A 206 -8.44 21.57 -6.31
CA THR A 206 -8.11 20.78 -5.11
C THR A 206 -6.94 19.79 -5.27
N ILE A 207 -6.18 19.87 -6.36
CA ILE A 207 -5.04 18.99 -6.64
C ILE A 207 -4.01 19.05 -5.51
N ASN A 208 -3.76 20.24 -4.98
CA ASN A 208 -2.77 20.44 -3.92
C ASN A 208 -3.21 19.79 -2.60
N TYR A 209 -4.52 19.78 -2.29
CA TYR A 209 -5.03 18.96 -1.19
C TYR A 209 -4.73 17.48 -1.38
N LEU A 210 -4.88 16.95 -2.60
CA LEU A 210 -4.59 15.55 -2.89
C LEU A 210 -3.09 15.23 -2.85
N ILE A 211 -2.22 16.17 -3.21
CA ILE A 211 -0.77 16.03 -2.97
C ILE A 211 -0.47 15.95 -1.48
N LEU A 212 -1.13 16.77 -0.66
CA LEU A 212 -0.97 16.71 0.80
C LEU A 212 -1.49 15.40 1.38
N THR A 213 -2.57 14.82 0.85
CA THR A 213 -3.04 13.51 1.33
C THR A 213 -2.07 12.38 0.99
N LEU A 214 -1.34 12.49 -0.13
CA LEU A 214 -0.30 11.54 -0.57
C LEU A 214 0.96 11.52 0.31
N ILE A 215 1.11 12.43 1.28
CA ILE A 215 2.12 12.30 2.34
C ILE A 215 2.01 10.92 3.03
N CYS A 216 0.80 10.34 3.07
CA CYS A 216 0.57 9.00 3.62
C CYS A 216 1.40 7.88 2.99
N GLU A 217 1.89 8.06 1.76
CA GLU A 217 2.73 7.09 1.06
C GLU A 217 4.09 6.90 1.76
N MET A 218 4.57 7.89 2.51
CA MET A 218 5.78 7.75 3.32
C MET A 218 5.63 6.62 4.37
N ASN A 219 4.43 6.47 4.93
CA ASN A 219 4.13 5.35 5.82
C ASN A 219 4.02 4.03 5.05
N SER A 220 3.43 4.04 3.85
CA SER A 220 3.28 2.87 2.98
C SER A 220 4.64 2.21 2.66
N ILE A 221 5.73 2.98 2.51
CA ILE A 221 7.09 2.44 2.34
C ILE A 221 7.44 1.45 3.46
N PHE A 222 7.27 1.85 4.72
CA PHE A 222 7.59 0.98 5.87
C PHE A 222 6.70 -0.26 5.93
N LEU A 223 5.42 -0.13 5.55
CA LEU A 223 4.48 -1.25 5.47
C LEU A 223 4.91 -2.27 4.41
N HIS A 224 5.25 -1.81 3.20
CA HIS A 224 5.64 -2.68 2.10
C HIS A 224 7.00 -3.32 2.32
N VAL A 225 8.00 -2.57 2.82
CA VAL A 225 9.32 -3.13 3.20
C VAL A 225 9.13 -4.25 4.23
N ARG A 226 8.34 -4.00 5.27
CA ARG A 226 8.02 -4.99 6.29
C ARG A 226 7.33 -6.22 5.71
N LYS A 227 6.35 -6.02 4.82
CA LYS A 227 5.63 -7.11 4.18
C LYS A 227 6.56 -7.96 3.31
N LEU A 228 7.37 -7.34 2.44
CA LEU A 228 8.35 -8.04 1.59
C LEU A 228 9.38 -8.81 2.40
N ARG A 229 9.95 -8.22 3.45
CA ARG A 229 10.91 -8.90 4.33
C ARG A 229 10.30 -10.16 4.95
N ARG A 230 9.05 -10.08 5.44
CA ARG A 230 8.32 -11.23 6.00
C ARG A 230 8.05 -12.30 4.94
N MET A 231 7.76 -11.90 3.70
CA MET A 231 7.56 -12.83 2.57
C MET A 231 8.86 -13.51 2.15
N ALA A 232 10.00 -12.83 2.26
CA ALA A 232 11.33 -13.39 2.00
C ALA A 232 11.78 -14.40 3.08
N GLY A 233 10.97 -14.66 4.11
CA GLY A 233 11.31 -15.58 5.20
C GLY A 233 12.37 -15.02 6.16
N ILE A 234 12.74 -13.74 5.99
CA ILE A 234 13.65 -13.02 6.89
C ILE A 234 12.86 -12.65 8.14
N ARG A 235 12.76 -13.62 9.03
CA ARG A 235 12.12 -13.50 10.34
C ARG A 235 13.24 -13.18 11.33
N ASP A 236 13.74 -11.95 11.26
CA ASP A 236 14.92 -11.52 12.01
C ASP A 236 14.80 -11.86 13.50
N SER A 237 15.69 -12.75 13.93
CA SER A 237 15.99 -13.03 15.34
C SER A 237 16.76 -11.88 16.01
N ASN A 238 17.08 -10.81 15.27
CA ASN A 238 17.72 -9.62 15.82
C ASN A 238 16.67 -8.63 16.33
N THR A 239 16.46 -8.63 17.65
CA THR A 239 15.43 -7.86 18.34
C THR A 239 15.50 -6.36 18.05
N GLY A 240 16.70 -5.83 17.75
CA GLY A 240 16.93 -4.40 17.48
C GLY A 240 16.30 -3.90 16.19
N LEU A 241 16.53 -4.57 15.06
CA LEU A 241 16.01 -4.15 13.75
C LEU A 241 14.49 -4.19 13.72
N VAL A 242 13.87 -5.27 14.22
CA VAL A 242 12.40 -5.39 14.28
C VAL A 242 11.79 -4.32 15.19
N LYS A 243 12.47 -3.94 16.29
CA LYS A 243 12.02 -2.86 17.17
C LYS A 243 12.11 -1.51 16.46
N LEU A 244 13.23 -1.23 15.80
CA LEU A 244 13.43 0.00 15.04
C LEU A 244 12.37 0.15 13.94
N GLU A 245 12.10 -0.90 13.18
CA GLU A 245 11.07 -0.90 12.14
C GLU A 245 9.67 -0.60 12.69
N TRP A 246 9.32 -1.18 13.84
CA TRP A 246 8.04 -0.87 14.49
C TRP A 246 7.97 0.58 14.93
N VAL A 247 9.05 1.10 15.53
CA VAL A 247 9.14 2.52 15.94
C VAL A 247 8.99 3.43 14.72
N LEU A 248 9.75 3.19 13.66
CA LEU A 248 9.67 3.97 12.41
C LEU A 248 8.28 3.88 11.78
N ASN A 249 7.66 2.70 11.76
CA ASN A 249 6.32 2.53 11.21
C ASN A 249 5.26 3.28 12.03
N TRP A 250 5.34 3.28 13.36
CA TRP A 250 4.42 4.04 14.22
C TRP A 250 4.62 5.54 14.08
N ILE A 251 5.87 6.01 14.06
CA ILE A 251 6.19 7.42 13.82
C ILE A 251 5.63 7.85 12.47
N ALA A 252 5.94 7.10 11.41
CA ALA A 252 5.43 7.40 10.07
C ALA A 252 3.89 7.36 10.02
N PHE A 253 3.23 6.42 10.71
CA PHE A 253 1.77 6.37 10.75
C PHE A 253 1.18 7.66 11.36
N VAL A 254 1.73 8.12 12.48
CA VAL A 254 1.26 9.36 13.14
C VAL A 254 1.54 10.59 12.29
N PHE A 255 2.77 10.77 11.83
CA PHE A 255 3.21 12.01 11.18
C PHE A 255 2.88 12.07 9.68
N ALA A 256 2.69 10.94 9.00
CA ALA A 256 2.40 10.91 7.58
C ALA A 256 0.91 10.64 7.26
N ARG A 257 0.15 10.02 8.18
CA ARG A 257 -1.29 9.77 8.00
C ARG A 257 -2.13 10.61 8.95
N CYS A 258 -2.03 10.35 10.26
CA CYS A 258 -2.96 10.95 11.23
C CYS A 258 -2.91 12.48 11.23
N ILE A 259 -1.72 13.05 11.44
CA ILE A 259 -1.57 14.52 11.54
C ILE A 259 -1.97 15.21 10.22
N PRO A 260 -1.41 14.86 9.04
CA PRO A 260 -1.77 15.54 7.80
C PRO A 260 -3.26 15.40 7.46
N HIS A 261 -3.85 14.20 7.62
CA HIS A 261 -5.26 14.00 7.27
C HIS A 261 -6.21 14.75 8.21
N ILE A 262 -5.89 14.84 9.51
CA ILE A 262 -6.64 15.68 10.45
C ILE A 262 -6.51 17.16 10.07
N LEU A 263 -5.29 17.64 9.80
CA LEU A 263 -5.05 19.04 9.42
C LEU A 263 -5.80 19.41 8.13
N ILE A 264 -5.76 18.56 7.11
CA ILE A 264 -6.50 18.75 5.86
C ILE A 264 -8.01 18.80 6.13
N THR A 265 -8.53 17.88 6.95
CA THR A 265 -9.96 17.84 7.31
C THR A 265 -10.38 19.13 8.02
N VAL A 266 -9.60 19.58 9.00
CA VAL A 266 -9.84 20.84 9.72
C VAL A 266 -9.78 22.03 8.76
N LYS A 267 -8.81 22.05 7.84
CA LYS A 267 -8.67 23.12 6.85
C LYS A 267 -9.86 23.19 5.91
N LEU A 268 -10.33 22.05 5.38
CA LEU A 268 -11.52 21.97 4.54
C LEU A 268 -12.77 22.48 5.26
N ILE A 269 -12.94 22.15 6.54
CA ILE A 269 -14.06 22.63 7.36
C ILE A 269 -13.96 24.14 7.58
N LYS A 270 -12.79 24.65 7.96
CA LYS A 270 -12.57 26.09 8.20
C LYS A 270 -12.81 26.92 6.94
N ASP A 271 -12.33 26.43 5.80
CA ASP A 271 -12.47 27.09 4.51
C ASP A 271 -13.77 26.74 3.79
N ALA A 272 -14.68 25.95 4.37
CA ALA A 272 -15.90 25.50 3.71
C ALA A 272 -16.72 26.64 3.08
N HIS A 273 -16.76 27.80 3.75
CA HIS A 273 -17.45 29.00 3.28
C HIS A 273 -16.79 29.68 2.07
N LYS A 274 -15.52 29.38 1.79
CA LYS A 274 -14.76 29.92 0.65
C LYS A 274 -14.93 29.09 -0.62
N PHE A 275 -15.38 27.84 -0.48
CA PHE A 275 -15.71 27.01 -1.64
C PHE A 275 -16.95 27.57 -2.34
N GLY A 276 -16.92 27.56 -3.68
CA GLY A 276 -18.08 27.89 -4.49
C GLY A 276 -19.22 26.88 -4.32
N LYS A 277 -20.40 27.20 -4.85
CA LYS A 277 -21.51 26.25 -4.94
C LYS A 277 -21.14 25.16 -5.96
N GLY A 278 -20.86 23.96 -5.50
CA GLY A 278 -20.44 22.87 -6.38
C GLY A 278 -20.20 21.55 -5.65
N VAL A 279 -19.73 20.56 -6.40
CA VAL A 279 -19.47 19.19 -5.92
C VAL A 279 -18.11 19.03 -5.23
N GLU A 280 -17.25 20.04 -5.30
CA GLU A 280 -15.85 19.98 -4.84
C GLU A 280 -15.75 19.79 -3.32
N LEU A 281 -16.41 20.64 -2.54
CA LEU A 281 -16.39 20.54 -1.08
C LEU A 281 -17.05 19.24 -0.58
N PRO A 282 -18.27 18.86 -1.01
CA PRO A 282 -18.86 17.58 -0.63
C PRO A 282 -17.96 16.39 -0.97
N LEU A 283 -17.35 16.38 -2.16
CA LEU A 283 -16.45 15.29 -2.54
C LEU A 283 -15.19 15.28 -1.68
N ALA A 284 -14.53 16.42 -1.48
CA ALA A 284 -13.33 16.52 -0.66
C ALA A 284 -13.59 16.04 0.79
N LEU A 285 -14.69 16.49 1.40
CA LEU A 285 -15.09 16.03 2.74
C LEU A 285 -15.39 14.54 2.76
N SER A 286 -16.15 14.02 1.78
CA SER A 286 -16.45 12.59 1.71
C SER A 286 -15.21 11.73 1.53
N GLY A 287 -14.25 12.17 0.70
CA GLY A 287 -12.96 11.52 0.50
C GLY A 287 -12.15 11.50 1.78
N MET A 288 -12.07 12.62 2.51
CA MET A 288 -11.38 12.70 3.80
C MET A 288 -12.03 11.81 4.86
N VAL A 289 -13.37 11.76 4.93
CA VAL A 289 -14.08 10.84 5.84
C VAL A 289 -13.74 9.39 5.51
N GLY A 290 -13.85 8.99 4.23
CA GLY A 290 -13.54 7.63 3.79
C GLY A 290 -12.09 7.24 4.11
N MET A 291 -11.14 8.12 3.79
CA MET A 291 -9.72 7.91 4.04
C MET A 291 -9.37 7.82 5.53
N ASN A 292 -9.99 8.66 6.38
CA ASN A 292 -9.79 8.60 7.82
C ASN A 292 -10.34 7.29 8.43
N ILE A 293 -11.51 6.83 7.98
CA ILE A 293 -12.06 5.52 8.41
C ILE A 293 -11.11 4.38 8.03
N LEU A 294 -10.59 4.39 6.79
CA LEU A 294 -9.63 3.38 6.33
C LEU A 294 -8.31 3.43 7.12
N ASN A 295 -7.83 4.63 7.47
CA ASN A 295 -6.65 4.81 8.32
C ASN A 295 -6.85 4.26 9.74
N VAL A 296 -8.03 4.43 10.33
CA VAL A 296 -8.36 3.82 11.63
C VAL A 296 -8.30 2.29 11.53
N GLY A 297 -8.90 1.71 10.48
CA GLY A 297 -8.81 0.27 10.22
C GLY A 297 -7.37 -0.23 10.10
N LEU A 298 -6.53 0.45 9.31
CA LEU A 298 -5.12 0.14 9.18
C LEU A 298 -4.37 0.26 10.52
N GLY A 299 -4.68 1.27 11.33
CA GLY A 299 -4.09 1.45 12.65
C GLY A 299 -4.41 0.28 13.60
N LEU A 300 -5.64 -0.22 13.57
CA LEU A 300 -6.04 -1.41 14.32
C LEU A 300 -5.29 -2.66 13.85
N ASP A 301 -5.16 -2.85 12.54
CA ASP A 301 -4.42 -3.97 11.96
C ASP A 301 -2.93 -3.94 12.36
N LEU A 302 -2.32 -2.75 12.36
CA LEU A 302 -0.96 -2.53 12.82
C LEU A 302 -0.81 -2.84 14.31
N PHE A 303 -1.73 -2.37 15.13
CA PHE A 303 -1.72 -2.65 16.56
C PHE A 303 -1.86 -4.15 16.85
N HIS A 304 -2.77 -4.84 16.17
CA HIS A 304 -2.93 -6.28 16.28
C HIS A 304 -1.69 -7.05 15.81
N ALA A 305 -1.06 -6.62 14.72
CA ALA A 305 0.18 -7.21 14.23
C ALA A 305 1.34 -7.02 15.22
N PHE A 306 1.45 -5.84 15.84
CA PHE A 306 2.45 -5.55 16.87
C PHE A 306 2.25 -6.43 18.11
N ARG A 307 1.02 -6.48 18.62
CA ARG A 307 0.67 -7.30 19.79
C ARG A 307 0.99 -8.77 19.54
N ARG A 308 0.60 -9.32 18.38
CA ARG A 308 0.84 -10.71 18.02
C ARG A 308 2.33 -11.05 17.96
N GLU A 309 3.16 -10.16 17.40
CA GLU A 309 4.61 -10.39 17.36
C GLU A 309 5.25 -10.31 18.74
N ARG A 310 4.80 -9.39 19.59
CA ARG A 310 5.26 -9.29 20.98
C ARG A 310 4.88 -10.54 21.79
N SER A 311 3.65 -11.03 21.63
CA SER A 311 3.19 -12.27 22.26
C SER A 311 3.98 -13.49 21.80
N ALA A 312 4.25 -13.61 20.50
CA ALA A 312 5.05 -14.71 19.96
C ALA A 312 6.48 -14.72 20.50
N LYS A 313 7.11 -13.54 20.66
CA LYS A 313 8.44 -13.41 21.29
C LYS A 313 8.43 -13.86 22.75
N ARG A 314 7.47 -13.37 23.55
CA ARG A 314 7.35 -13.74 24.98
C ARG A 314 7.18 -15.26 25.16
N ASN A 315 6.38 -15.90 24.31
CA ASN A 315 6.20 -17.34 24.37
C ASN A 315 7.50 -18.09 24.04
N GLN A 316 8.32 -17.58 23.11
CA GLN A 316 9.59 -18.20 22.75
C GLN A 316 10.67 -18.02 23.83
N GLU A 317 10.71 -16.86 24.50
CA GLU A 317 11.56 -16.62 25.67
C GLU A 317 11.21 -17.56 26.83
N ASN A 318 9.92 -17.74 27.13
CA ASN A 318 9.46 -18.65 28.18
C ASN A 318 9.85 -20.12 27.91
N ILE A 319 9.73 -20.60 26.67
CA ILE A 319 10.14 -21.96 26.29
C ILE A 319 11.66 -22.15 26.46
N ASN A 320 12.46 -21.15 26.07
CA ASN A 320 13.91 -21.22 26.21
C ASN A 320 14.36 -21.21 27.69
N HIS A 321 13.66 -20.47 28.55
CA HIS A 321 13.93 -20.48 29.99
C HIS A 321 13.60 -21.82 30.65
N HIS A 322 12.53 -22.49 30.22
CA HIS A 322 12.16 -23.78 30.79
C HIS A 322 13.16 -24.88 30.41
N ASN A 323 13.65 -24.89 29.16
CA ASN A 323 14.63 -25.86 28.67
C ASN A 323 16.06 -25.65 29.22
N HIS A 324 16.36 -24.51 29.84
CA HIS A 324 17.65 -24.24 30.49
C HIS A 324 17.60 -24.42 32.02
N GLY A 325 16.42 -24.69 32.57
CA GLY A 325 16.21 -24.96 34.00
C GLY A 325 16.05 -26.44 34.37
N GLU A 326 16.09 -27.34 33.38
CA GLU A 326 16.21 -28.80 33.54
C GLU A 326 17.65 -29.25 33.27
#